data_AF-A0A842CUF7-F1
#
_entry.id   AF-A0A842CUF7-F1
#
_cell.length_a   1.000
_cell.length_b   1.000
_cell.length_c   1.000
_cell.angle_alpha   90.00
_cell.angle_beta   90.00
_cell.angle_gamma   90.00
#
_symmetry.space_group_name_H-M   'P 1'
#
loop_
_entity.id
_entity.type
_entity.pdbx_description
1 polymer ?
#
loop_
_entity_poly.entity_id
_entity_poly.type
_entity_poly.pdbx_seq_one_letter_code
_entity_poly.pdbx_strand_id
1 'polypeptide(L)' 'MDMVYAYYAFVELHQSPSSILDLIQMEPRQKGLFYGMIEYKLEQNAKAMKEANRK' A
#
# COMPACT_ATOMS: atom_id res chain seq x y z
N MET A 1 -2.53 9.02 8.52
CA MET A 1 -1.79 7.92 7.88
C MET A 1 -2.72 7.09 7.00
N ASP A 2 -3.87 6.67 7.52
CA ASP A 2 -4.81 5.75 6.84
C ASP A 2 -5.25 6.19 5.43
N MET A 3 -5.49 7.50 5.20
CA MET A 3 -5.84 8.02 3.86
C MET A 3 -4.73 7.84 2.81
N VAL A 4 -3.46 7.89 3.20
CA VAL A 4 -2.33 7.74 2.27
C VAL A 4 -2.21 6.29 1.83
N TYR A 5 -2.34 5.33 2.76
CA TYR A 5 -2.35 3.91 2.44
C TYR A 5 -3.60 3.52 1.64
N ALA A 6 -4.75 4.10 1.95
CA ALA A 6 -5.97 3.92 1.18
C ALA A 6 -5.81 4.41 -0.28
N TYR A 7 -5.22 5.59 -0.47
CA TYR A 7 -4.90 6.11 -1.80
C TYR A 7 -3.95 5.18 -2.56
N TYR A 8 -2.88 4.72 -1.91
CA TYR A 8 -1.92 3.81 -2.54
C TYR A 8 -2.56 2.46 -2.89
N ALA A 9 -3.39 1.91 -2.00
CA ALA A 9 -4.13 0.68 -2.28
C ALA A 9 -5.08 0.84 -3.49
N PHE A 10 -5.71 2.02 -3.64
CA PHE A 10 -6.57 2.31 -4.78
C PHE A 10 -5.79 2.47 -6.09
N VAL A 11 -4.77 3.34 -6.09
CA VAL A 11 -4.11 3.80 -7.30
C VAL A 11 -3.06 2.80 -7.78
N GLU A 12 -2.30 2.22 -6.87
CA GLU A 12 -1.14 1.40 -7.21
C GLU A 12 -1.46 -0.09 -7.12
N LEU A 13 -2.26 -0.48 -6.13
CA LEU A 13 -2.70 -1.87 -5.98
C LEU A 13 -4.05 -2.17 -6.63
N HIS A 14 -4.70 -1.17 -7.25
CA HIS A 14 -5.97 -1.30 -7.98
C HIS A 14 -7.07 -1.97 -7.15
N GLN A 15 -7.07 -1.76 -5.84
CA GLN A 15 -8.08 -2.29 -4.94
C GLN A 15 -9.43 -1.60 -5.17
N SER A 16 -10.51 -2.36 -5.00
CA SER A 16 -11.86 -1.80 -5.13
C SER A 16 -12.15 -0.77 -4.02
N PRO A 17 -12.99 0.25 -4.27
CA PRO A 17 -13.41 1.20 -3.24
C PRO A 17 -14.02 0.52 -1.99
N SER A 18 -14.75 -0.57 -2.16
CA SER A 18 -15.26 -1.39 -1.05
C SER A 18 -14.14 -2.00 -0.21
N SER A 19 -13.10 -2.55 -0.82
CA SER A 19 -11.95 -3.12 -0.11
C SER A 19 -11.18 -2.08 0.70
N ILE A 20 -11.20 -0.82 0.28
CA ILE A 20 -10.61 0.31 1.00
C ILE A 20 -11.46 0.71 2.20
N LEU A 21 -12.79 0.71 2.05
CA LEU A 21 -13.71 0.96 3.16
C LEU A 21 -13.58 -0.12 4.23
N ASP A 22 -13.48 -1.39 3.83
CA ASP A 22 -13.22 -2.50 4.74
C ASP A 22 -11.90 -2.28 5.50
N LEU A 23 -10.87 -1.80 4.80
CA LEU A 23 -9.58 -1.46 5.40
C LEU A 23 -9.70 -0.36 6.47
N ILE A 24 -10.50 0.66 6.21
CA ILE A 24 -10.74 1.77 7.16
C ILE A 24 -11.53 1.27 8.38
N GLN A 25 -12.38 0.25 8.21
CA GLN A 25 -13.19 -0.32 9.29
C GLN A 25 -12.48 -1.43 10.09
N MET A 26 -11.36 -1.97 9.60
CA MET A 26 -10.58 -3.01 10.27
C MET A 26 -10.07 -2.63 11.66
N GLU A 27 -9.86 -3.66 12.49
CA GLU A 27 -9.19 -3.54 13.79
C GLU A 27 -7.75 -3.03 13.63
N PRO A 28 -7.21 -2.24 14.58
CA PRO A 28 -5.88 -1.62 14.45
C PRO A 28 -4.75 -2.61 14.16
N ARG A 29 -4.80 -3.82 14.73
CA ARG A 29 -3.79 -4.87 14.49
C ARG A 29 -3.80 -5.37 13.04
N GLN A 30 -4.97 -5.50 12.43
CA GLN A 30 -5.13 -5.96 11.04
C GLN A 30 -4.71 -4.86 10.05
N LYS A 31 -5.06 -3.61 10.35
CA LYS A 31 -4.57 -2.43 9.60
C LYS A 31 -3.05 -2.36 9.59
N GLY A 32 -2.40 -2.59 10.74
CA GLY A 32 -0.95 -2.59 10.85
C GLY A 32 -0.27 -3.61 9.94
N LEU A 33 -0.83 -4.83 9.85
CA LEU A 33 -0.33 -5.85 8.91
C LEU A 33 -0.46 -5.40 7.46
N PHE A 34 -1.61 -4.83 7.09
CA PHE A 34 -1.86 -4.37 5.73
C PHE A 34 -0.96 -3.19 5.34
N TYR A 35 -0.75 -2.23 6.24
CA TYR A 35 0.17 -1.12 6.03
C TYR A 35 1.60 -1.62 5.86
N GLY A 36 2.06 -2.58 6.67
CA GLY A 36 3.38 -3.19 6.49
C GLY A 36 3.56 -3.88 5.14
N MET A 37 2.51 -4.53 4.60
CA MET A 37 2.56 -5.10 3.25
C MET A 37 2.65 -4.03 2.15
N ILE A 38 1.93 -2.92 2.29
CA ILE A 38 2.00 -1.80 1.36
C ILE A 38 3.41 -1.18 1.37
N GLU A 39 3.96 -0.92 2.57
CA GLU A 39 5.31 -0.39 2.74
C GLU A 39 6.37 -1.29 2.12
N TYR A 40 6.27 -2.60 2.35
CA TYR A 40 7.18 -3.57 1.74
C TYR A 40 7.13 -3.49 0.20
N LYS A 41 5.93 -3.43 -0.39
CA LYS A 41 5.77 -3.34 -1.85
C LYS A 41 6.35 -2.03 -2.40
N LEU A 42 6.13 -0.92 -1.70
CA LEU A 42 6.70 0.39 -2.00
C LEU A 42 8.24 0.35 -2.03
N GLU A 43 8.86 -0.28 -1.05
CA GLU A 43 10.32 -0.44 -1.01
C GLU A 43 10.85 -1.27 -2.18
N GLN A 44 10.17 -2.36 -2.54
CA GLN A 44 10.57 -3.19 -3.69
C GLN A 44 10.48 -2.39 -5.00
N ASN A 45 9.40 -1.62 -5.19
CA ASN A 45 9.25 -0.76 -6.35
C ASN A 45 10.35 0.31 -6.40
N ALA A 46 10.66 0.96 -5.28
CA ALA A 46 11.71 1.97 -5.19
C ALA A 46 13.11 1.39 -5.51
N LYS A 47 13.38 0.15 -5.07
CA LYS A 47 14.62 -0.57 -5.43
C LYS A 47 14.68 -0.85 -6.94
N ALA A 48 13.61 -1.39 -7.51
CA ALA A 48 13.52 -1.66 -8.94
C ALA A 48 13.71 -0.39 -9.80
N MET A 49 13.13 0.75 -9.40
CA MET A 49 13.32 2.03 -10.10
C MET A 49 14.76 2.53 -10.03
N LYS A 50 15.43 2.37 -8.87
CA LYS A 50 16.86 2.73 -8.73
C LYS A 50 17.75 1.85 -9.59
N GLU A 51 17.42 0.57 -9.75
CA GLU A 51 18.15 -0.36 -10.62
C GLU A 51 17.90 -0.06 -12.10
N ALA A 52 16.68 0.32 -12.47
CA ALA A 52 16.34 0.71 -13.84
C ALA A 52 17.06 2.00 -14.27
N ASN A 53 17.19 2.99 -13.38
CA ASN A 53 17.87 4.27 -13.66
C ASN A 53 19.41 4.19 -13.62
N ARG A 54 19.99 3.02 -13.32
CA ARG A 54 21.45 2.79 -13.33
C ARG A 54 21.94 2.15 -14.63
N LYS A 55 21.04 1.77 -15.54
CA LYS A 55 21.35 1.27 -16.89
C LYS A 55 21.20 2.39 -17.91
#